data_AF-A0A0D7CEW9-F1
#
_entry.id   AF-A0A0D7CEW9-F1
#
_cell.length_a   1.000
_cell.length_b   1.000
_cell.length_c   1.000
_cell.angle_alpha   90.00
_cell.angle_beta   90.00
_cell.angle_gamma   90.00
#
_symmetry.space_group_name_H-M   'P 1'
#
loop_
_entity.id
_entity.type
_entity.pdbx_description
1 polymer ?
#
loop_
_entity_poly.entity_id
_entity_poly.type
_entity_poly.pdbx_seq_one_letter_code
_entity_poly.pdbx_strand_id
1 'polypeptide(L)' 'MRPGVKITVDNKDSAPHTVTASGGKGGFDTGTIKGGATATFTAPGKPGSYPYFCDIHEYMKGKLTVRG' A
#
# COMPACT_ATOMS: atom_id res chain seq x y z
N MET A 1 11.41 -4.53 0.23
CA MET A 1 11.64 -3.13 -0.19
C MET A 1 12.68 -2.50 0.71
N ARG A 2 13.49 -1.55 0.22
CA ARG A 2 14.39 -0.77 1.10
C ARG A 2 13.60 0.33 1.81
N PRO A 3 14.06 0.86 2.96
CA PRO A 3 13.41 1.99 3.60
C PRO A 3 13.33 3.21 2.68
N GLY A 4 12.20 3.92 2.72
CA GLY A 4 12.03 5.21 2.02
C GLY A 4 11.95 5.15 0.49
N VAL A 5 11.94 3.95 -0.13
CA VAL A 5 11.79 3.85 -1.59
C VAL A 5 10.37 4.19 -2.02
N LYS A 6 10.21 4.77 -3.22
CA LYS A 6 8.90 4.92 -3.84
C LYS A 6 8.42 3.56 -4.36
N ILE A 7 7.16 3.26 -4.08
CA ILE A 7 6.46 2.06 -4.55
C ILE A 7 5.27 2.52 -5.38
N THR A 8 5.20 2.09 -6.62
CA THR A 8 4.05 2.30 -7.50
C THR A 8 3.17 1.06 -7.48
N VAL A 9 1.89 1.28 -7.21
CA VAL A 9 0.83 0.26 -7.27
C VAL A 9 0.06 0.46 -8.56
N ASP A 10 -0.10 -0.63 -9.30
CA ASP A 10 -0.86 -0.68 -10.55
C ASP A 10 -2.18 -1.42 -10.30
N ASN A 11 -3.29 -0.69 -10.35
CA ASN A 11 -4.62 -1.29 -10.23
C ASN A 11 -5.06 -1.83 -11.58
N LYS A 12 -4.78 -3.11 -11.83
CA LYS A 12 -5.19 -3.81 -13.05
C LYS A 12 -6.64 -4.29 -13.06
N ASP A 13 -7.38 -4.03 -11.98
CA ASP A 13 -8.80 -4.31 -11.90
C ASP A 13 -9.61 -3.13 -12.48
N SER A 14 -10.90 -3.36 -12.72
CA SER A 14 -11.88 -2.33 -13.05
C SER A 14 -12.45 -1.64 -11.80
N ALA A 15 -12.52 -2.34 -10.67
CA ALA A 15 -12.96 -1.77 -9.40
C ALA A 15 -11.90 -0.81 -8.80
N PRO A 16 -12.30 0.26 -8.10
CA PRO A 16 -11.37 1.11 -7.37
C PRO A 16 -10.81 0.39 -6.14
N HIS A 17 -9.53 0.61 -5.85
CA HIS A 17 -8.82 -0.01 -4.73
C HIS A 17 -7.93 0.99 -3.99
N THR A 18 -7.46 0.62 -2.80
CA THR A 18 -6.44 1.37 -2.03
C THR A 18 -5.38 0.40 -1.53
N VAL A 19 -4.20 0.93 -1.15
CA VAL A 19 -3.20 0.23 -0.35
C VAL A 19 -2.94 1.09 0.89
N THR A 20 -3.65 0.74 1.96
CA THR A 20 -3.70 1.52 3.20
C THR A 20 -3.08 0.75 4.36
N ALA A 21 -2.15 1.38 5.08
CA ALA A 21 -1.53 0.81 6.25
C ALA A 21 -2.55 0.45 7.35
N SER A 22 -2.53 -0.79 7.83
CA SER A 22 -3.45 -1.26 8.88
C SER A 22 -3.01 -0.80 10.27
N GLY A 23 -3.97 -0.35 11.08
CA GLY A 23 -3.74 0.01 12.48
C GLY A 23 -2.71 1.14 12.68
N GLY A 24 -2.57 2.03 11.69
CA GLY A 24 -1.61 3.15 11.72
C GLY A 24 -0.13 2.74 11.59
N LYS A 25 0.18 1.45 11.44
CA LYS A 25 1.56 0.95 11.33
C LYS A 25 2.12 1.21 9.93
N GLY A 26 3.10 2.10 9.82
CA GLY A 26 3.82 2.38 8.56
C GLY A 26 3.33 3.64 7.84
N GLY A 27 2.13 4.13 8.17
CA GLY A 27 1.68 5.48 7.81
C GLY A 27 1.57 5.76 6.30
N PHE A 28 1.44 4.73 5.47
CA PHE A 28 1.24 4.90 4.03
C PHE A 28 -0.22 4.66 3.65
N ASP A 29 -0.67 5.42 2.67
CA ASP A 29 -1.97 5.31 2.02
C ASP A 29 -1.79 5.82 0.59
N THR A 30 -2.34 5.09 -0.38
CA THR A 30 -2.36 5.50 -1.79
C THR A 30 -3.50 6.45 -2.12
N GLY A 31 -4.49 6.56 -1.23
CA GLY A 31 -5.84 6.97 -1.58
C GLY A 31 -6.48 6.01 -2.59
N THR A 32 -7.62 6.42 -3.13
CA THR A 32 -8.32 5.65 -4.17
C THR A 32 -7.55 5.61 -5.48
N ILE A 33 -7.18 4.40 -5.89
CA ILE A 33 -6.65 4.07 -7.20
C ILE A 33 -7.83 3.61 -8.06
N LYS A 34 -8.25 4.41 -9.04
CA LYS A 34 -9.27 4.01 -10.02
C LYS A 34 -8.81 2.77 -10.80
N GLY A 35 -9.77 2.02 -11.35
CA GLY A 35 -9.45 0.89 -12.22
C GLY A 35 -8.59 1.30 -13.41
N GLY A 36 -7.58 0.51 -13.73
CA GLY A 36 -6.58 0.79 -14.76
C GLY A 36 -5.61 1.94 -14.45
N ALA A 37 -5.64 2.51 -13.24
CA ALA A 37 -4.77 3.61 -12.84
C ALA A 37 -3.64 3.15 -11.89
N THR A 38 -2.67 4.04 -11.69
CA THR A 38 -1.56 3.82 -10.76
C THR A 38 -1.55 4.87 -9.65
N ALA A 39 -1.05 4.49 -8.47
CA ALA A 39 -0.69 5.44 -7.42
C ALA A 39 0.69 5.11 -6.86
N THR A 40 1.37 6.09 -6.28
CA THR A 40 2.70 5.92 -5.69
C THR A 40 2.71 6.37 -4.24
N PHE A 41 3.31 5.58 -3.37
CA PHE A 41 3.56 5.92 -1.98
C PHE A 41 5.02 5.65 -1.59
N THR A 42 5.45 6.18 -0.46
CA THR A 42 6.81 5.96 0.07
C THR A 42 6.79 4.84 1.09
N ALA A 43 7.69 3.87 0.94
CA ALA A 43 7.86 2.78 1.90
C ALA A 43 8.27 3.32 3.28
N PRO A 44 7.82 2.69 4.39
CA PRO A 44 8.23 3.06 5.73
C PRO A 44 9.76 3.17 5.88
N GLY A 45 10.21 4.16 6.66
CA GLY A 45 11.64 4.42 6.88
C GLY A 45 12.35 3.43 7.80
N LYS A 46 11.63 2.45 8.37
CA LYS A 46 12.19 1.44 9.26
C LYS A 46 12.04 0.04 8.64
N PRO A 47 13.03 -0.85 8.74
CA PRO A 47 12.84 -2.25 8.43
C PRO A 47 11.72 -2.86 9.29
N GLY A 48 10.93 -3.75 8.70
CA GLY A 48 9.80 -4.34 9.38
C GLY A 48 8.76 -4.91 8.43
N SER A 49 7.70 -5.43 9.03
CA SER A 49 6.55 -5.98 8.34
C SER A 49 5.32 -5.11 8.62
N TYR A 50 4.74 -4.57 7.55
CA TYR A 50 3.65 -3.61 7.61
C TYR A 50 2.40 -4.22 6.97
N PRO A 51 1.40 -4.63 7.77
CA PRO A 51 0.13 -5.09 7.23
C PRO A 51 -0.59 -3.91 6.57
N TYR A 52 -1.24 -4.17 5.45
CA TYR A 52 -2.09 -3.22 4.75
C TYR A 52 -3.39 -3.88 4.32
N PHE A 53 -4.37 -3.06 4.01
CA PHE A 53 -5.67 -3.47 3.52
C PHE A 53 -6.17 -2.48 2.47
N CYS A 54 -7.25 -2.83 1.78
CA CYS A 54 -8.00 -1.88 0.98
C CYS A 54 -9.17 -1.32 1.80
N ASP A 55 -9.31 0.00 1.89
CA ASP A 55 -10.40 0.67 2.63
C ASP A 55 -11.78 0.43 1.98
N ILE A 56 -11.81 0.15 0.67
CA ILE A 56 -13.05 -0.10 -0.08
C ILE A 56 -13.48 -1.56 0.07
N HIS A 57 -12.50 -2.47 0.13
CA HIS A 57 -12.71 -3.90 0.19
C HIS A 57 -11.91 -4.47 1.37
N GLU A 58 -12.41 -4.28 2.59
CA GLU A 58 -11.65 -4.55 3.85
C GLU A 58 -11.18 -6.01 4.01
N TYR A 59 -11.74 -6.93 3.23
CA TYR A 59 -11.28 -8.32 3.15
C TYR A 59 -9.96 -8.49 2.39
N MET A 60 -9.60 -7.55 1.51
CA MET A 60 -8.32 -7.54 0.78
C MET A 60 -7.21 -7.10 1.73
N LYS A 61 -6.37 -8.05 2.13
CA LYS A 61 -5.28 -7.83 3.09
C LYS A 61 -3.96 -8.28 2.49
N GLY A 62 -2.90 -7.55 2.81
CA GLY A 62 -1.55 -7.85 2.38
C GLY A 62 -0.49 -7.37 3.36
N LYS A 63 0.77 -7.56 3.00
CA LYS A 63 1.90 -7.26 3.88
C LYS A 63 3.09 -6.71 3.10
N LEU A 64 3.47 -5.48 3.39
CA LEU A 64 4.70 -4.86 2.87
C LEU A 64 5.87 -5.22 3.79
N THR A 65 6.89 -5.89 3.26
CA THR A 65 8.14 -6.15 4.00
C THR A 65 9.23 -5.18 3.58
N VAL A 66 9.68 -4.36 4.54
CA VAL A 66 10.82 -3.46 4.39
C VAL A 66 12.07 -4.11 5.03
N ARG A 67 13.18 -4.15 4.30
CA ARG A 67 14.47 -4.74 4.69
C ARG A 67 15.59 -3.72 4.45
N GLY A 68 16.64 -3.76 5.27
CA GLY A 68 17.85 -2.95 5.09
C GLY A 68 18.62 -3.30 3.82
#